data_AF-A0LFQ2-F1
#
_entry.id   AF-A0LFQ2-F1
#
_cell.length_a   1.000
_cell.length_b   1.000
_cell.length_c   1.000
_cell.angle_alpha   90.00
_cell.angle_beta   90.00
_cell.angle_gamma   90.00
#
_symmetry.space_group_name_H-M   'P 1'
#
loop_
_entity.id
_entity.type
_entity.pdbx_description
1 polymer ?
#
loop_
_entity_poly.entity_id
_entity_poly.type
_entity_poly.pdbx_seq_one_letter_code
_entity_poly.pdbx_strand_id
1 'polypeptide(L)'
;MCRDDCYAFRRNRGDDDGMLEKLIRSGKIKEHFFMKRKDTPRNELESPESAIPSSGSAAVPEREDNGLFLLEDGKLRPFSLEEYTAATLYEVVESFGVECKLVRPEDPGNVLFEGKRPSRKTVPIFIKKDGDCALVASWETVEANPEQLAEVREVLGAIPVRQAFVLRRK
;
A
#
# COMPACT_ATOMS: atom_id res chain seq x y z
N MET A 1 -14.17 -36.89 -42.64
CA MET A 1 -12.95 -36.97 -41.81
C MET A 1 -12.17 -35.68 -42.04
N CYS A 2 -12.41 -34.65 -41.24
CA CYS A 2 -11.64 -33.42 -41.34
C CYS A 2 -10.31 -33.61 -40.61
N ARG A 3 -9.23 -33.54 -41.39
CA ARG A 3 -7.87 -33.29 -40.96
C ARG A 3 -7.75 -31.79 -40.76
N ASP A 4 -7.67 -31.33 -39.53
CA ASP A 4 -7.09 -30.03 -39.22
C ASP A 4 -6.31 -30.16 -37.91
N ASP A 5 -5.02 -29.87 -38.02
CA ASP A 5 -4.05 -29.92 -36.95
C ASP A 5 -4.36 -28.84 -35.90
N CYS A 6 -5.08 -29.22 -34.84
CA CYS A 6 -5.47 -28.35 -33.73
C CYS A 6 -4.32 -27.95 -32.77
N TYR A 7 -3.07 -27.85 -33.22
CA TYR A 7 -1.96 -27.38 -32.38
C TYR A 7 -0.92 -26.59 -33.20
N ALA A 8 -1.35 -25.46 -33.76
CA ALA A 8 -0.44 -24.39 -34.17
C ALA A 8 -0.65 -23.17 -33.27
N PHE A 9 -0.41 -23.33 -31.96
CA PHE A 9 -0.24 -22.18 -31.06
C PHE A 9 1.10 -21.52 -31.41
N ARG A 10 1.06 -20.66 -32.43
CA ARG A 10 2.18 -19.85 -32.88
C ARG A 10 2.76 -19.10 -31.68
N ARG A 11 4.04 -19.35 -31.41
CA ARG A 11 4.92 -18.44 -30.69
C ARG A 11 5.02 -17.14 -31.50
N ASN A 12 4.21 -16.14 -31.20
CA ASN A 12 4.45 -14.75 -31.58
C ASN A 12 4.65 -13.94 -30.30
N ARG A 13 5.92 -13.71 -29.94
CA ARG A 13 6.36 -12.81 -28.87
C ARG A 13 6.16 -11.35 -29.30
N GLY A 14 4.93 -10.85 -29.24
CA GLY A 14 4.67 -9.45 -29.57
C GLY A 14 3.22 -8.97 -29.51
N ASP A 15 2.27 -9.81 -29.07
CA ASP A 15 0.83 -9.45 -29.03
C ASP A 15 0.17 -9.84 -27.68
N ASP A 16 0.98 -9.93 -26.62
CA ASP A 16 0.52 -10.37 -25.30
C ASP A 16 -0.34 -9.29 -24.60
N ASP A 17 -0.05 -8.00 -24.82
CA ASP A 17 -0.82 -6.88 -24.23
C ASP A 17 -2.26 -6.83 -24.76
N GLY A 18 -2.47 -7.04 -26.07
CA GLY A 18 -3.80 -6.99 -26.67
C GLY A 18 -4.65 -8.23 -26.42
N MET A 19 -4.03 -9.37 -26.11
CA MET A 19 -4.73 -10.62 -25.81
C MET A 19 -5.36 -10.59 -24.41
N LEU A 20 -4.67 -9.99 -23.44
CA LEU A 20 -5.20 -9.84 -22.08
C LEU A 20 -6.43 -8.94 -22.03
N GLU A 21 -6.39 -7.77 -22.69
CA GLU A 21 -7.55 -6.89 -22.80
C GLU A 21 -8.75 -7.56 -23.48
N LYS A 22 -8.50 -8.39 -24.50
CA LYS A 22 -9.55 -9.18 -25.16
C LYS A 22 -10.14 -10.22 -24.21
N LEU A 23 -9.34 -10.84 -23.35
CA LEU A 23 -9.82 -11.80 -22.35
C LEU A 23 -10.67 -11.13 -21.26
N ILE A 24 -10.24 -9.97 -20.77
CA ILE A 24 -11.00 -9.14 -19.83
C ILE A 24 -12.32 -8.68 -20.48
N ARG A 25 -12.27 -8.13 -21.70
CA ARG A 25 -13.45 -7.64 -22.44
C ARG A 25 -14.42 -8.77 -22.80
N SER A 26 -13.90 -9.98 -23.08
CA SER A 26 -14.72 -11.16 -23.34
C SER A 26 -15.36 -11.76 -22.08
N GLY A 27 -15.07 -11.19 -20.90
CA GLY A 27 -15.63 -11.62 -19.63
C GLY A 27 -15.10 -12.98 -19.16
N LYS A 28 -14.02 -13.49 -19.76
CA LYS A 28 -13.42 -14.79 -19.39
C LYS A 28 -12.52 -14.72 -18.15
N ILE A 29 -12.06 -13.51 -17.81
CA ILE A 29 -11.14 -13.23 -16.71
C ILE A 29 -11.53 -11.86 -16.12
N LYS A 30 -11.44 -11.71 -14.79
CA LYS A 30 -11.62 -10.44 -14.08
C LYS A 30 -10.34 -10.08 -13.33
N GLU A 31 -10.04 -8.78 -13.26
CA GLU A 31 -8.98 -8.26 -12.40
C GLU A 31 -9.49 -8.16 -10.96
N HIS A 32 -8.68 -8.62 -10.02
CA HIS A 32 -8.96 -8.53 -8.60
C HIS A 32 -7.75 -7.94 -7.87
N PHE A 33 -7.96 -6.82 -7.19
CA PHE A 33 -6.94 -6.17 -6.39
C PHE A 33 -6.93 -6.73 -4.97
N PHE A 34 -5.74 -6.94 -4.43
CA PHE A 34 -5.55 -7.36 -3.04
C PHE A 34 -4.38 -6.61 -2.43
N MET A 35 -4.46 -6.47 -1.11
CA MET A 35 -3.52 -5.77 -0.28
C MET A 35 -2.69 -6.78 0.49
N LYS A 36 -1.37 -6.72 0.33
CA LYS A 36 -0.42 -7.56 1.03
C LYS A 36 0.36 -6.73 2.04
N ARG A 37 0.34 -7.15 3.31
CA ARG A 37 1.07 -6.44 4.36
C ARG A 37 2.56 -6.44 4.04
N LYS A 38 3.16 -5.25 4.07
CA LYS A 38 4.59 -5.07 4.02
C LYS A 38 5.10 -5.02 5.45
N ASP A 39 6.05 -5.89 5.77
CA ASP A 39 6.72 -5.83 7.06
C ASP A 39 7.49 -4.51 7.12
N THR A 40 6.94 -3.56 7.86
CA THR A 40 7.65 -2.35 8.24
C THR A 40 8.50 -2.76 9.43
N PRO A 41 9.85 -2.66 9.39
CA PRO A 41 10.64 -2.92 10.58
C PRO A 41 10.16 -1.93 11.64
N ARG A 42 9.47 -2.48 12.64
CA ARG A 42 9.09 -1.76 13.83
C ARG A 42 10.42 -1.37 14.46
N ASN A 43 10.76 -0.09 14.45
CA ASN A 43 11.90 0.39 15.21
C ASN A 43 11.51 0.21 16.68
N GLU A 44 11.86 -0.94 17.23
CA GLU A 44 11.70 -1.25 18.64
C GLU A 44 12.59 -0.26 19.40
N LEU A 45 11.98 0.82 19.88
CA LEU A 45 12.51 1.58 21.00
C LEU A 45 12.51 0.68 22.23
N GLU A 46 13.48 -0.24 22.29
CA GLU A 46 13.94 -0.86 23.51
C GLU A 46 15.40 -0.43 23.72
N SER A 47 15.60 0.31 24.82
CA SER A 47 16.81 0.60 25.60
C SER A 47 18.23 0.46 25.00
N PRO A 48 19.14 1.41 25.32
CA PRO A 48 20.50 1.40 24.80
C PRO A 48 21.39 0.46 25.62
N GLU A 49 21.84 -0.65 25.03
CA GLU A 49 23.10 -1.26 25.48
C GLU A 49 23.82 -2.00 24.34
N SER A 50 25.02 -1.48 24.03
CA SER A 50 26.19 -2.16 23.46
C SER A 50 26.20 -2.73 22.02
N ALA A 51 27.06 -2.07 21.21
CA ALA A 51 28.27 -2.64 20.58
C ALA A 51 28.29 -2.98 19.05
N ILE A 52 28.75 -1.98 18.27
CA ILE A 52 29.73 -1.97 17.14
C ILE A 52 29.56 -2.89 15.88
N PRO A 53 30.18 -2.58 14.71
CA PRO A 53 29.46 -2.42 13.44
C PRO A 53 29.89 -3.43 12.35
N SER A 54 29.09 -3.63 11.31
CA SER A 54 29.63 -4.19 10.07
C SER A 54 28.93 -3.67 8.81
N SER A 55 29.74 -2.94 8.07
CA SER A 55 29.65 -2.35 6.74
C SER A 55 28.76 -3.07 5.71
N GLY A 56 27.96 -2.25 5.00
CA GLY A 56 27.88 -2.34 3.54
C GLY A 56 26.51 -2.63 2.93
N SER A 57 25.69 -1.59 2.71
CA SER A 57 24.89 -1.44 1.48
C SER A 57 24.14 -0.09 1.43
N ALA A 58 24.40 0.67 0.36
CA ALA A 58 23.62 1.76 -0.22
C ALA A 58 22.79 2.65 0.72
N ALA A 59 23.39 3.77 1.13
CA ALA A 59 22.72 4.87 1.81
C ALA A 59 21.61 5.49 0.93
N VAL A 60 20.37 5.10 1.20
CA VAL A 60 19.23 6.04 1.12
C VAL A 60 19.31 6.85 2.42
N PRO A 61 19.20 8.19 2.40
CA PRO A 61 19.37 8.97 3.63
C PRO A 61 18.27 8.58 4.62
N GLU A 62 18.64 7.80 5.63
CA GLU A 62 17.87 7.57 6.83
C GLU A 62 17.83 8.90 7.59
N ARG A 63 16.91 9.79 7.17
CA ARG A 63 16.43 10.84 8.06
C ARG A 63 15.68 10.13 9.18
N GLU A 64 15.80 10.65 10.39
CA GLU A 64 15.12 10.17 11.59
C GLU A 64 13.59 10.30 11.39
N ASP A 65 13.01 9.40 10.60
CA ASP A 65 11.59 9.36 10.30
C ASP A 65 10.90 8.81 11.54
N ASN A 66 10.37 9.70 12.38
CA ASN A 66 9.54 9.37 13.54
C ASN A 66 8.20 8.67 13.15
N GLY A 67 8.06 8.21 11.91
CA GLY A 67 6.83 7.62 11.35
C GLY A 67 5.65 8.59 11.28
N LEU A 68 5.88 9.88 11.54
CA LEU A 68 4.86 10.93 11.64
C LEU A 68 4.82 11.74 10.35
N PHE A 69 3.63 11.81 9.77
CA PHE A 69 3.39 12.51 8.52
C PHE A 69 2.27 13.53 8.69
N LEU A 70 2.40 14.64 8.00
CA LEU A 70 1.35 15.62 7.81
C LEU A 70 0.79 15.45 6.39
N LEU A 71 -0.53 15.37 6.27
CA LEU A 71 -1.19 15.34 4.96
C LEU A 71 -1.55 16.78 4.56
N GLU A 72 -0.74 17.37 3.68
CA GLU A 72 -0.93 18.73 3.14
C GLU A 72 -1.06 18.67 1.61
N ASP A 73 -2.06 19.36 1.06
CA ASP A 73 -2.30 19.43 -0.39
C ASP A 73 -2.35 18.06 -1.10
N GLY A 74 -2.89 17.05 -0.41
CA GLY A 74 -2.95 15.69 -0.94
C GLY A 74 -1.59 15.00 -1.03
N LYS A 75 -0.60 15.41 -0.24
CA LYS A 75 0.71 14.75 -0.15
C LYS A 75 1.11 14.53 1.30
N LEU A 76 1.70 13.36 1.58
CA LEU A 76 2.29 13.09 2.88
C LEU A 76 3.67 13.74 2.96
N ARG A 77 3.78 14.72 3.87
CA ARG A 77 5.04 15.37 4.20
C ARG A 77 5.55 14.81 5.53
N PRO A 78 6.82 14.35 5.62
CA PRO A 78 7.41 13.98 6.90
C PRO A 78 7.36 15.16 7.89
N PHE A 79 6.96 14.89 9.12
CA PHE A 79 6.84 15.91 10.16
C PHE A 79 7.97 15.81 11.18
N SER A 80 8.68 16.92 11.41
CA SER A 80 9.70 17.02 12.46
C SER A 80 9.08 17.44 13.79
N LEU A 81 9.53 16.85 14.90
CA LEU A 81 9.08 17.22 16.25
C LEU A 81 9.50 18.65 16.65
N GLU A 82 10.46 19.23 15.94
CA GLU A 82 10.89 20.62 16.12
C GLU A 82 9.88 21.62 15.50
N GLU A 83 9.02 21.16 14.60
CA GLU A 83 7.98 21.98 13.98
C GLU A 83 6.72 22.03 14.86
N TYR A 84 6.01 23.16 14.82
CA TYR A 84 4.69 23.30 15.43
C TYR A 84 3.61 23.20 14.34
N THR A 85 2.59 22.38 14.58
CA THR A 85 1.39 22.37 13.75
C THR A 85 0.12 22.25 14.59
N ALA A 86 -0.92 22.95 14.15
CA ALA A 86 -2.29 22.78 14.67
C ALA A 86 -3.08 21.71 13.89
N ALA A 87 -2.53 21.21 12.78
CA ALA A 87 -3.16 20.20 11.95
C ALA A 87 -3.00 18.79 12.56
N THR A 88 -3.84 17.87 12.07
CA THR A 88 -3.76 16.45 12.46
C THR A 88 -2.53 15.81 11.83
N LEU A 89 -1.74 15.12 12.65
CA LEU A 89 -0.63 14.29 12.20
C LEU A 89 -1.10 12.85 12.04
N TYR A 90 -0.43 12.10 11.20
CA TYR A 90 -0.72 10.71 10.91
C TYR A 90 0.53 9.88 11.22
N GLU A 91 0.44 9.06 12.25
CA GLU A 91 1.48 8.08 12.59
C GLU A 91 1.24 6.81 11.78
N VAL A 92 2.16 6.48 10.87
CA VAL A 92 2.05 5.28 10.03
C VAL A 92 2.50 4.07 10.84
N VAL A 93 1.56 3.14 11.07
CA VAL A 93 1.80 1.94 11.89
C VAL A 93 1.77 0.64 11.07
N GLU A 94 1.16 0.69 9.89
CA GLU A 94 1.05 -0.46 8.97
C GLU A 94 1.20 0.02 7.53
N SER A 95 1.80 -0.80 6.66
CA SER A 95 1.88 -0.55 5.22
C SER A 95 1.47 -1.80 4.45
N PHE A 96 0.80 -1.59 3.31
CA PHE A 96 0.28 -2.65 2.46
C PHE A 96 0.60 -2.34 1.00
N GLY A 97 1.27 -3.27 0.33
CA GLY A 97 1.44 -3.24 -1.12
C GLY A 97 0.14 -3.66 -1.81
N VAL A 98 -0.23 -2.94 -2.87
CA VAL A 98 -1.36 -3.31 -3.71
C VAL A 98 -0.86 -4.17 -4.86
N GLU A 99 -1.45 -5.36 -5.01
CA GLU A 99 -1.17 -6.29 -6.10
C GLU A 99 -2.46 -6.64 -6.84
N CYS A 100 -2.36 -7.00 -8.12
CA CYS A 100 -3.48 -7.42 -8.94
C CYS A 100 -3.31 -8.90 -9.33
N LYS A 101 -4.35 -9.70 -9.16
CA LYS A 101 -4.45 -11.09 -9.64
C LYS A 101 -5.60 -11.20 -10.63
N LEU A 102 -5.38 -11.97 -11.68
CA LEU A 102 -6.41 -12.31 -12.66
C LEU A 102 -7.16 -13.55 -12.19
N VAL A 103 -8.45 -13.39 -11.92
CA VAL A 103 -9.33 -14.48 -11.45
C VAL A 103 -10.36 -14.84 -12.50
N ARG A 104 -10.80 -16.10 -12.48
CA ARG A 104 -11.93 -16.50 -13.32
C ARG A 104 -13.23 -15.89 -12.76
N PRO A 105 -14.21 -15.53 -13.60
CA PRO A 105 -15.47 -14.96 -13.16
C PRO A 105 -16.24 -15.84 -12.17
N GLU A 106 -16.04 -17.16 -12.24
CA GLU A 106 -16.69 -18.14 -11.38
C GLU A 106 -16.03 -18.28 -9.99
N ASP A 107 -14.81 -17.78 -9.82
CA ASP A 107 -14.13 -17.78 -8.53
C ASP A 107 -14.60 -16.59 -7.68
N PRO A 108 -14.96 -16.81 -6.40
CA PRO A 108 -15.24 -15.72 -5.48
C PRO A 108 -13.92 -15.02 -5.13
N GLY A 109 -13.49 -14.11 -5.99
CA GLY A 109 -12.46 -13.13 -5.67
C GLY A 109 -12.97 -12.21 -4.56
N ASN A 110 -12.87 -12.67 -3.31
CA ASN A 110 -13.32 -11.94 -2.12
C ASN A 110 -12.14 -11.61 -1.18
N VAL A 111 -10.90 -11.94 -1.58
CA VAL A 111 -9.74 -11.75 -0.73
C VAL A 111 -9.12 -10.40 -1.03
N LEU A 112 -9.62 -9.36 -0.38
CA LEU A 112 -9.03 -8.02 -0.45
C LEU A 112 -7.74 -7.91 0.36
N PHE A 113 -7.58 -8.71 1.42
CA PHE A 113 -6.40 -8.71 2.27
C PHE A 113 -5.73 -10.07 2.22
N GLU A 114 -4.49 -10.11 1.73
CA GLU A 114 -3.65 -11.29 1.81
C GLU A 114 -2.84 -11.23 3.10
N GLY A 115 -3.22 -12.07 4.07
CA GLY A 115 -2.60 -12.15 5.40
C GLY A 115 -3.41 -11.48 6.50
N LYS A 116 -2.75 -10.69 7.36
CA LYS A 116 -3.39 -10.06 8.52
C LYS A 116 -4.17 -8.81 8.09
N ARG A 117 -5.46 -8.77 8.45
CA ARG A 117 -6.31 -7.58 8.26
C ARG A 117 -5.74 -6.35 8.98
N PRO A 118 -5.97 -5.14 8.44
CA PRO A 118 -5.57 -3.91 9.09
C PRO A 118 -6.24 -3.72 10.45
N SER A 119 -5.56 -3.02 11.34
CA SER A 119 -6.11 -2.68 12.65
C SER A 119 -7.34 -1.79 12.52
N ARG A 120 -8.42 -2.10 13.24
CA ARG A 120 -9.64 -1.25 13.28
C ARG A 120 -9.40 0.16 13.83
N LYS A 121 -8.25 0.40 14.47
CA LYS A 121 -7.88 1.70 15.02
C LYS A 121 -7.18 2.59 14.00
N THR A 122 -6.79 2.06 12.85
CA THR A 122 -6.10 2.82 11.80
C THR A 122 -7.09 3.32 10.77
N VAL A 123 -6.71 4.40 10.10
CA VAL A 123 -7.38 4.93 8.92
C VAL A 123 -6.52 4.62 7.68
N PRO A 124 -7.13 4.23 6.55
CA PRO A 124 -6.40 4.00 5.31
C PRO A 124 -5.99 5.31 4.64
N ILE A 125 -4.73 5.39 4.21
CA ILE A 125 -4.22 6.45 3.34
C ILE A 125 -3.71 5.81 2.06
N PHE A 126 -4.29 6.17 0.92
CA PHE A 126 -3.88 5.70 -0.39
C PHE A 126 -2.71 6.52 -0.91
N ILE A 127 -1.65 5.84 -1.34
CA ILE A 127 -0.57 6.42 -2.13
C ILE A 127 -0.80 6.00 -3.57
N LYS A 128 -1.22 6.97 -4.40
CA LYS A 128 -1.44 6.76 -5.83
C LYS A 128 -0.14 6.53 -6.58
N LYS A 129 -0.23 5.90 -7.75
CA LYS A 129 0.89 5.73 -8.68
C LYS A 129 1.48 7.08 -9.14
N ASP A 130 0.66 8.12 -9.20
CA ASP A 130 1.06 9.49 -9.55
C ASP A 130 1.80 10.22 -8.41
N GLY A 131 1.88 9.62 -7.23
CA GLY A 131 2.51 10.20 -6.04
C GLY A 131 1.57 11.02 -5.16
N ASP A 132 0.32 11.21 -5.58
CA ASP A 132 -0.72 11.83 -4.75
C ASP A 132 -1.19 10.89 -3.64
N CYS A 133 -1.62 11.49 -2.54
CA CYS A 133 -2.07 10.82 -1.33
C CYS A 133 -3.53 11.18 -1.05
N ALA A 134 -4.35 10.19 -0.73
CA ALA A 134 -5.76 10.38 -0.39
C ALA A 134 -6.11 9.68 0.92
N LEU A 135 -6.66 10.42 1.89
CA LEU A 135 -7.21 9.84 3.10
C LEU A 135 -8.57 9.21 2.78
N VAL A 136 -8.74 7.95 3.16
CA VAL A 136 -10.00 7.23 3.01
C VAL A 136 -10.71 7.20 4.36
N ALA A 137 -12.04 7.29 4.34
CA ALA A 137 -12.85 7.39 5.55
C ALA A 137 -12.68 6.18 6.48
N SER A 138 -12.64 4.96 5.92
CA SER A 138 -12.50 3.73 6.70
C SER A 138 -12.06 2.54 5.86
N TRP A 139 -11.63 1.47 6.51
CA TRP A 139 -11.29 0.20 5.86
C TRP A 139 -12.49 -0.49 5.20
N GLU A 140 -13.69 -0.32 5.76
CA GLU A 140 -14.94 -0.83 5.16
C GLU A 140 -15.23 -0.18 3.81
N THR A 141 -14.84 1.08 3.63
CA THR A 141 -14.98 1.78 2.33
C THR A 141 -14.09 1.15 1.27
N VAL A 142 -12.88 0.74 1.67
CA VAL A 142 -11.93 0.01 0.81
C VAL A 142 -12.45 -1.40 0.50
N GLU A 143 -13.02 -2.08 1.51
CA GLU A 143 -13.68 -3.40 1.34
C GLU A 143 -14.89 -3.34 0.39
N ALA A 144 -15.66 -2.27 0.43
CA ALA A 144 -16.83 -2.09 -0.43
C ALA A 144 -16.49 -1.71 -1.87
N ASN A 145 -15.34 -1.04 -2.11
CA ASN A 145 -14.97 -0.48 -3.41
C ASN A 145 -13.50 -0.82 -3.76
N PRO A 146 -13.17 -2.11 -3.96
CA PRO A 146 -11.80 -2.56 -4.23
C PRO A 146 -11.22 -2.01 -5.55
N GLU A 147 -12.07 -1.58 -6.49
CA GLU A 147 -11.66 -0.97 -7.75
C GLU A 147 -10.85 0.31 -7.58
N GLN A 148 -11.01 1.02 -6.46
CA GLN A 148 -10.22 2.21 -6.16
C GLN A 148 -8.72 1.89 -6.03
N LEU A 149 -8.37 0.64 -5.73
CA LEU A 149 -6.99 0.20 -5.62
C LEU A 149 -6.26 0.14 -6.97
N ALA A 150 -6.95 0.23 -8.11
CA ALA A 150 -6.34 0.17 -9.43
C ALA A 150 -5.29 1.29 -9.67
N GLU A 151 -5.56 2.49 -9.15
CA GLU A 151 -4.66 3.64 -9.22
C GLU A 151 -3.66 3.72 -8.04
N VAL A 152 -3.81 2.82 -7.07
CA VAL A 152 -3.07 2.86 -5.80
C VAL A 152 -1.86 1.95 -5.89
N ARG A 153 -0.72 2.47 -5.46
CA ARG A 153 0.54 1.72 -5.36
C ARG A 153 0.69 1.08 -3.98
N GLU A 154 0.39 1.84 -2.94
CA GLU A 154 0.58 1.46 -1.55
C GLU A 154 -0.56 2.04 -0.71
N VAL A 155 -0.99 1.31 0.30
CA VAL A 155 -1.97 1.79 1.28
C VAL A 155 -1.32 1.76 2.65
N LEU A 156 -1.34 2.89 3.34
CA LEU A 156 -0.84 3.01 4.71
C LEU A 156 -2.01 2.91 5.69
N GLY A 157 -1.80 2.17 6.77
CA GLY A 157 -2.64 2.23 7.96
C GLY A 157 -2.02 3.20 8.95
N ALA A 158 -2.67 4.35 9.15
CA ALA A 158 -2.18 5.39 10.04
C ALA A 158 -3.11 5.64 11.23
N ILE A 159 -2.59 6.17 12.31
CA ILE A 159 -3.35 6.63 13.47
C ILE A 159 -3.31 8.17 13.50
N PRO A 160 -4.47 8.85 13.54
CA PRO A 160 -4.48 10.30 13.68
C PRO A 160 -4.04 10.70 15.09
N VAL A 161 -3.02 11.55 15.18
CA VAL A 161 -2.48 12.08 16.43
C VAL A 161 -2.43 13.60 16.40
N ARG A 162 -2.39 14.21 17.59
CA ARG A 162 -2.29 15.67 17.75
C ARG A 162 -1.08 16.00 18.60
N GLN A 163 -0.38 17.07 18.23
CA GLN A 163 0.70 17.60 19.05
C GLN A 163 0.12 18.19 20.34
N ALA A 164 0.71 17.82 21.49
CA ALA A 164 0.31 18.31 22.80
C ALA A 164 1.52 18.89 23.54
N PHE A 165 1.35 20.05 24.16
CA PHE A 165 2.40 20.69 24.96
C PHE A 165 2.12 20.48 26.44
N VAL A 166 3.12 20.00 27.18
CA VAL A 166 3.03 19.81 28.64
C VAL A 166 3.84 20.90 29.33
N LEU A 167 3.16 21.75 30.11
CA LEU A 167 3.83 22.71 30.97
C LEU A 167 4.39 22.00 32.21
N ARG A 168 5.71 22.07 32.40
CA ARG A 168 6.36 21.60 33.63
C ARG A 168 6.66 22.78 34.54
N ARG A 169 6.25 22.67 35.80
CA ARG A 169 6.64 23.61 36.86
C ARG A 169 8.13 23.43 37.16
N LYS A 170 8.87 24.55 37.18
CA LYS A 170 10.26 24.59 37.63
C LYS A 170 10.36 24.46 39.15
#